data_AF-A0A9E6BRT5-F1
#
_entry.id   AF-A0A9E6BRT5-F1
#
_cell.length_a   1.000
_cell.length_b   1.000
_cell.length_c   1.000
_cell.angle_alpha   90.00
_cell.angle_beta   90.00
_cell.angle_gamma   90.00
#
_symmetry.space_group_name_H-M   'P 1'
#
loop_
_entity.id
_entity.type
_entity.pdbx_description
1 polymer ?
#
loop_
_entity_poly.entity_id
_entity_poly.type
_entity_poly.pdbx_seq_one_letter_code
_entity_poly.pdbx_strand_id
1 'polypeptide(L)'
;MAEPRRKSPGKSTPMMERYLEVKRQNPDSLLLFRMGDFYELFYEDAEVAAKVLGLTLTSRDKGSPNPIPMAGFPYHALESYLQKLIRAGYRAAICEQVEDPKKAKGLVKREVVQIVTPGTLTDEALLDPRESNFLACVVPAKPRLG
;
A
#
# COMPACT_ATOMS: atom_id res chain seq x y z
N MET A 1 17.72 -13.58 -34.01
CA MET A 1 18.13 -13.04 -32.70
C MET A 1 17.32 -11.78 -32.44
N ALA A 2 16.46 -11.76 -31.44
CA ALA A 2 15.66 -10.57 -31.12
C ALA A 2 16.52 -9.60 -30.30
N GLU A 3 16.72 -8.38 -30.79
CA GLU A 3 17.46 -7.34 -30.08
C GLU A 3 16.76 -6.96 -28.76
N PRO A 4 17.51 -6.68 -27.68
CA PRO A 4 16.93 -6.22 -26.43
C PRO A 4 16.38 -4.79 -26.63
N ARG A 5 15.07 -4.62 -26.45
CA ARG A 5 14.40 -3.32 -26.51
C ARG A 5 15.00 -2.39 -25.44
N ARG A 6 15.73 -1.35 -25.86
CA ARG A 6 16.19 -0.26 -24.98
C ARG A 6 14.98 0.40 -24.30
N LYS A 7 14.87 0.29 -22.96
CA LYS A 7 13.96 1.11 -22.16
C LYS A 7 14.33 2.59 -22.36
N SER A 8 13.38 3.40 -22.81
CA SER A 8 13.54 4.85 -22.97
C SER A 8 13.80 5.50 -21.59
N PRO A 9 14.79 6.39 -21.45
CA PRO A 9 15.03 7.09 -20.19
C PRO A 9 13.87 8.07 -19.96
N GLY A 10 13.13 7.90 -18.86
CA GLY A 10 12.13 8.88 -18.39
C GLY A 10 10.66 8.43 -18.41
N LYS A 11 10.31 7.25 -18.91
CA LYS A 11 8.93 6.73 -18.76
C LYS A 11 8.86 5.72 -17.62
N SER A 12 8.12 6.08 -16.58
CA SER A 12 7.62 5.17 -15.56
C SER A 12 6.98 3.95 -16.21
N THR A 13 7.20 2.76 -15.67
CA THR A 13 6.50 1.57 -16.19
C THR A 13 4.99 1.75 -16.00
N PRO A 14 4.12 1.18 -16.87
CA PRO A 14 2.67 1.30 -16.71
C PRO A 14 2.16 0.89 -15.32
N MET A 15 2.86 -0.06 -14.67
CA MET A 15 2.57 -0.45 -13.30
C MET A 15 2.89 0.66 -12.29
N MET A 16 4.06 1.30 -12.42
CA MET A 16 4.43 2.41 -11.53
C MET A 16 3.55 3.64 -11.74
N GLU A 17 3.10 3.90 -12.97
CA GLU A 17 2.12 4.95 -13.25
C GLU A 17 0.81 4.70 -12.50
N ARG A 18 0.31 3.47 -12.55
CA ARG A 18 -0.88 3.07 -11.81
C ARG A 18 -0.67 3.14 -10.30
N TYR A 19 0.47 2.69 -9.79
CA TYR A 19 0.81 2.80 -8.37
C TYR A 19 0.76 4.26 -7.91
N LEU A 20 1.42 5.17 -8.63
CA LEU A 20 1.45 6.60 -8.29
C LEU A 20 0.07 7.24 -8.40
N GLU A 21 -0.75 6.82 -9.36
CA GLU A 21 -2.15 7.27 -9.48
C GLU A 21 -2.97 6.88 -8.24
N VAL A 22 -2.90 5.61 -7.83
CA VAL A 22 -3.61 5.13 -6.64
C VAL A 22 -3.08 5.80 -5.37
N LYS A 23 -1.75 6.01 -5.27
CA LYS A 23 -1.14 6.70 -4.14
C LYS A 23 -1.57 8.16 -4.05
N ARG A 24 -1.72 8.87 -5.17
CA ARG A 24 -2.25 10.26 -5.17
C ARG A 24 -3.67 10.37 -4.64
N GLN A 25 -4.48 9.32 -4.80
CA GLN A 25 -5.83 9.27 -4.24
C GLN A 25 -5.84 8.90 -2.74
N ASN A 26 -4.73 8.38 -2.22
CA ASN A 26 -4.59 7.91 -0.83
C ASN A 26 -3.27 8.43 -0.21
N PRO A 27 -3.03 9.77 -0.19
CA PRO A 27 -1.72 10.32 0.17
C PRO A 27 -1.31 9.98 1.61
N ASP A 28 -2.27 9.94 2.54
CA ASP A 28 -2.04 9.74 3.97
C ASP A 28 -1.95 8.26 4.39
N SER A 29 -2.03 7.33 3.45
CA SER A 29 -2.04 5.89 3.72
C SER A 29 -0.86 5.20 3.08
N LEU A 30 -0.28 4.24 3.77
CA LEU A 30 0.66 3.29 3.18
C LEU A 30 -0.09 2.43 2.15
N LEU A 31 0.36 2.43 0.90
CA LEU A 31 -0.29 1.72 -0.18
C LEU A 31 0.26 0.29 -0.29
N LEU A 32 -0.49 -0.68 0.22
CA LEU A 32 -0.24 -2.11 0.05
C LEU A 32 -0.72 -2.54 -1.34
N PHE A 33 0.21 -2.57 -2.31
CA PHE A 33 -0.14 -2.80 -3.70
C PHE A 33 0.06 -4.26 -4.11
N ARG A 34 -1.03 -4.95 -4.48
CA ARG A 34 -1.01 -6.37 -4.81
C ARG A 34 -0.25 -6.65 -6.12
N MET A 35 0.87 -7.36 -6.00
CA MET A 35 1.67 -7.84 -7.12
C MET A 35 1.94 -9.33 -7.04
N GLY A 36 1.18 -10.09 -7.83
CA GLY A 36 1.28 -11.54 -7.85
C GLY A 36 0.94 -12.08 -6.47
N ASP A 37 1.90 -12.73 -5.82
CA ASP A 37 1.77 -13.30 -4.47
C ASP A 37 2.29 -12.40 -3.34
N PHE A 38 2.63 -11.14 -3.64
CA PHE A 38 3.09 -10.16 -2.64
C PHE A 38 2.19 -8.92 -2.55
N TYR A 39 2.22 -8.27 -1.39
CA TYR A 39 1.96 -6.83 -1.32
C TYR A 39 3.29 -6.12 -1.33
N GLU A 40 3.44 -5.17 -2.24
CA GLU A 40 4.63 -4.35 -2.38
C GLU A 40 4.29 -2.89 -2.14
N LEU A 41 5.20 -2.19 -1.47
CA LEU A 41 5.20 -0.75 -1.25
C LEU A 41 6.42 -0.16 -1.94
N PHE A 42 6.32 1.09 -2.39
CA PHE A 42 7.37 1.78 -3.12
C PHE A 42 7.68 3.15 -2.53
N TYR A 43 8.86 3.67 -2.84
CA TYR A 43 9.31 5.00 -2.41
C TYR A 43 9.27 5.13 -0.87
N GLU A 44 8.75 6.24 -0.34
CA GLU A 44 8.65 6.48 1.10
C GLU A 44 7.83 5.42 1.83
N ASP A 45 6.75 4.91 1.22
CA ASP A 45 5.94 3.85 1.83
C ASP A 45 6.77 2.59 2.08
N ALA A 46 7.73 2.28 1.19
CA ALA A 46 8.64 1.15 1.36
C ALA A 46 9.59 1.35 2.55
N GLU A 47 10.13 2.55 2.71
CA GLU A 47 11.05 2.88 3.81
C GLU A 47 10.35 2.82 5.17
N VAL A 48 9.14 3.39 5.25
CA VAL A 48 8.29 3.32 6.43
C VAL A 48 7.93 1.87 6.75
N ALA A 49 7.42 1.12 5.77
CA ALA A 49 7.04 -0.28 5.98
C ALA A 49 8.23 -1.15 6.38
N ALA A 50 9.40 -0.96 5.76
CA ALA A 50 10.62 -1.69 6.13
C ALA A 50 10.98 -1.48 7.60
N LYS A 51 10.94 -0.23 8.07
CA LYS A 51 11.24 0.11 9.47
C LYS A 51 10.19 -0.42 10.44
N VAL A 52 8.91 -0.19 10.15
CA VAL A 52 7.80 -0.51 11.07
C VAL A 52 7.56 -2.02 11.16
N LEU A 53 7.69 -2.72 10.03
CA LEU A 53 7.37 -4.14 9.92
C LEU A 53 8.61 -5.04 10.02
N GLY A 54 9.81 -4.47 10.04
CA GLY A 54 11.07 -5.22 10.04
C GLY A 54 11.30 -5.95 8.71
N LEU A 55 10.85 -5.38 7.59
CA LEU A 55 11.04 -5.95 6.26
C LEU A 55 12.38 -5.50 5.68
N THR A 56 12.95 -6.33 4.82
CA THR A 56 14.13 -5.94 4.05
C THR A 56 13.77 -4.85 3.05
N LEU A 57 14.35 -3.66 3.22
CA LEU A 57 14.31 -2.62 2.20
C LEU A 57 15.24 -3.00 1.04
N THR A 58 14.66 -3.10 -0.15
CA THR A 58 15.38 -3.36 -1.39
C THR A 58 15.07 -2.25 -2.39
N SER A 59 15.48 -2.42 -3.64
CA SER A 59 15.10 -1.52 -4.70
C SER A 59 14.74 -2.26 -5.97
N ARG A 60 13.78 -1.69 -6.69
CA ARG A 60 13.38 -2.11 -8.03
C ARG A 60 14.30 -1.44 -9.05
N ASP A 61 14.63 -2.18 -10.12
CA ASP A 61 15.55 -1.73 -11.17
C ASP A 61 16.92 -1.29 -10.60
N LYS A 62 17.56 -2.15 -9.79
CA LYS A 62 18.84 -1.88 -9.08
C LYS A 62 20.00 -1.38 -9.95
N GLY A 63 19.97 -1.68 -11.25
CA GLY A 63 20.97 -1.24 -12.23
C GLY A 63 20.59 0.03 -13.00
N SER A 64 19.49 0.68 -12.65
CA SER A 64 19.06 1.92 -13.29
C SER A 64 19.64 3.16 -12.60
N PRO A 65 19.72 4.30 -13.29
CA PRO A 65 20.18 5.56 -12.69
C PRO A 65 19.34 6.01 -11.48
N ASN A 66 18.07 5.62 -11.42
CA ASN A 66 17.12 5.99 -10.36
C ASN A 66 16.41 4.72 -9.82
N PRO A 67 17.05 3.95 -8.94
CA PRO A 67 16.44 2.78 -8.33
C PRO A 67 15.29 3.21 -7.40
N ILE A 68 14.19 2.48 -7.43
CA ILE A 68 12.99 2.80 -6.63
C ILE A 68 13.03 1.98 -5.34
N PRO A 69 13.01 2.59 -4.14
CA PRO A 69 12.89 1.86 -2.87
C PRO A 69 11.66 0.96 -2.88
N MET A 70 11.82 -0.27 -2.38
CA MET A 70 10.77 -1.29 -2.40
C MET A 70 10.86 -2.16 -1.16
N ALA A 71 9.72 -2.45 -0.56
CA ALA A 71 9.56 -3.43 0.51
C ALA A 71 8.26 -4.20 0.27
N GLY A 72 8.19 -5.45 0.71
CA GLY A 72 7.00 -6.25 0.51
C GLY A 72 6.98 -7.51 1.35
N PHE A 73 5.81 -8.12 1.40
CA PHE A 73 5.56 -9.34 2.15
C PHE A 73 4.54 -10.23 1.42
N PRO A 74 4.53 -11.56 1.70
CA PRO A 74 3.59 -12.48 1.06
C PRO A 74 2.15 -12.18 1.45
N TYR A 75 1.22 -12.37 0.53
CA TYR A 75 -0.16 -11.92 0.68
C TYR A 75 -0.95 -12.55 1.82
N HIS A 76 -0.68 -13.82 2.10
CA HIS A 76 -1.28 -14.55 3.21
C HIS A 76 -0.87 -13.97 4.57
N ALA A 77 0.15 -13.10 4.62
CA ALA A 77 0.57 -12.40 5.83
C ALA A 77 -0.06 -11.01 5.97
N LEU A 78 -1.01 -10.62 5.09
CA LEU A 78 -1.66 -9.31 5.09
C LEU A 78 -2.18 -8.93 6.47
N GLU A 79 -3.01 -9.79 7.06
CA GLU A 79 -3.67 -9.52 8.33
C GLU A 79 -2.66 -9.20 9.44
N SER A 80 -1.60 -10.02 9.57
CA SER A 80 -0.56 -9.83 10.58
C SER A 80 0.23 -8.53 10.39
N TYR A 81 0.62 -8.20 9.16
CA TYR A 81 1.37 -6.98 8.89
C TYR A 81 0.49 -5.72 8.98
N LEU A 82 -0.76 -5.83 8.54
CA LEU A 82 -1.75 -4.78 8.68
C LEU A 82 -1.95 -4.43 10.15
N GLN A 83 -2.13 -5.43 11.01
CA GLN A 83 -2.25 -5.22 12.46
C GLN A 83 -1.06 -4.43 13.04
N LYS A 84 0.16 -4.75 12.63
CA LYS A 84 1.37 -4.04 13.07
C LYS A 84 1.38 -2.58 12.58
N LEU A 85 0.99 -2.32 11.33
CA LEU A 85 0.88 -0.97 10.79
C LEU A 85 -0.14 -0.14 11.56
N ILE A 86 -1.33 -0.68 11.80
CA ILE A 86 -2.40 0.06 12.49
C ILE A 86 -2.03 0.32 13.94
N ARG A 87 -1.45 -0.66 14.66
CA ARG A 87 -0.97 -0.47 16.03
C ARG A 87 0.16 0.56 16.13
N ALA A 88 0.96 0.70 15.08
CA ALA A 88 1.97 1.75 14.98
C ALA A 88 1.40 3.13 14.57
N GLY A 89 0.08 3.25 14.43
CA GLY A 89 -0.62 4.51 14.14
C GLY A 89 -0.73 4.85 12.65
N TYR A 90 -0.33 3.94 11.75
CA TYR A 90 -0.41 4.18 10.31
C TYR A 90 -1.79 3.84 9.76
N ARG A 91 -2.16 4.52 8.66
CA ARG A 91 -3.30 4.16 7.81
C ARG A 91 -2.77 3.32 6.65
N ALA A 92 -3.53 2.32 6.22
CA ALA A 92 -3.13 1.44 5.12
C ALA A 92 -4.24 1.31 4.08
N ALA A 93 -3.91 1.52 2.81
CA ALA A 93 -4.79 1.29 1.67
C ALA A 93 -4.42 -0.03 1.00
N ILE A 94 -5.38 -0.96 0.91
CA ILE A 94 -5.20 -2.28 0.32
C ILE A 94 -5.67 -2.22 -1.12
N CYS A 95 -4.73 -2.32 -2.06
CA CYS A 95 -5.02 -2.31 -3.49
C CYS A 95 -4.90 -3.71 -4.08
N GLU A 96 -6.03 -4.30 -4.46
CA GLU A 96 -6.14 -5.67 -4.95
C GLU A 96 -6.12 -5.78 -6.46
N GLN A 97 -5.83 -6.99 -6.93
CA GLN A 97 -6.11 -7.39 -8.31
C GLN A 97 -7.55 -7.89 -8.40
N VAL A 98 -8.41 -7.11 -9.05
CA VAL A 98 -9.84 -7.41 -9.16
C VAL A 98 -10.20 -8.24 -10.39
N GLU A 99 -9.25 -8.42 -11.31
CA GLU A 99 -9.40 -9.25 -12.49
C GLU A 99 -8.51 -10.49 -12.41
N ASP A 100 -8.99 -11.61 -12.94
CA ASP A 100 -8.19 -12.82 -13.11
C ASP A 100 -7.05 -12.56 -14.12
N PRO A 101 -5.77 -12.69 -13.72
CA PRO A 101 -4.62 -12.47 -14.60
C PRO A 101 -4.66 -13.33 -15.87
N LYS A 102 -5.31 -14.50 -15.82
CA LYS A 102 -5.42 -15.42 -16.97
C LYS A 102 -6.45 -14.95 -18.00
N LYS A 103 -7.39 -14.10 -17.59
CA LYS A 103 -8.46 -13.56 -18.45
C LYS A 103 -8.18 -12.12 -18.92
N ALA A 104 -7.23 -11.44 -18.28
CA ALA A 104 -6.89 -10.06 -18.60
C ALA A 104 -6.17 -9.94 -19.95
N LYS A 105 -6.67 -9.07 -20.82
CA LYS A 105 -5.94 -8.60 -22.01
C LYS A 105 -5.19 -7.31 -21.66
N GLY A 106 -3.98 -7.44 -21.09
CA GLY A 106 -3.15 -6.30 -20.71
C GLY A 106 -2.82 -6.24 -19.22
N LEU A 107 -2.69 -5.03 -18.65
CA LEU A 107 -2.42 -4.86 -17.23
C LEU A 107 -3.67 -5.23 -16.42
N VAL A 108 -3.54 -6.19 -15.50
CA VAL A 108 -4.62 -6.61 -14.59
C VAL A 108 -5.19 -5.39 -13.85
N LYS A 109 -6.51 -5.23 -13.88
CA LYS A 109 -7.21 -4.14 -13.16
C LYS A 109 -6.93 -4.21 -11.66
N ARG A 110 -6.64 -3.05 -11.09
CA ARG A 110 -6.35 -2.90 -9.66
C ARG A 110 -7.13 -1.75 -9.05
N GLU A 111 -7.71 -2.03 -7.89
CA GLU A 111 -8.58 -1.11 -7.16
C GLU A 111 -8.27 -1.17 -5.67
N VAL A 112 -8.44 -0.03 -4.98
CA VAL A 112 -8.39 -0.01 -3.52
C VAL A 112 -9.71 -0.60 -3.03
N VAL A 113 -9.62 -1.76 -2.39
CA VAL A 113 -10.81 -2.47 -1.87
C VAL A 113 -11.12 -2.07 -0.44
N GLN A 114 -10.12 -1.60 0.29
CA GLN A 114 -10.27 -1.25 1.69
C GLN A 114 -9.20 -0.23 2.12
N ILE A 115 -9.61 0.75 2.93
CA ILE A 115 -8.70 1.64 3.65
C ILE A 115 -8.90 1.37 5.13
N VAL A 116 -7.83 0.99 5.80
CA VAL A 116 -7.84 0.62 7.22
C VAL A 116 -7.14 1.73 8.01
N THR A 117 -7.82 2.20 9.04
CA THR A 117 -7.33 3.26 9.93
C THR A 117 -7.51 2.83 11.38
N PRO A 118 -6.74 3.38 12.33
CA PRO A 118 -6.86 3.01 13.75
C PRO A 118 -8.29 3.11 14.30
N GLY A 119 -9.04 4.15 13.94
CA GLY A 119 -10.41 4.36 14.42
C GLY A 119 -11.50 3.61 13.66
N THR A 120 -11.19 2.91 12.56
CA THR A 120 -12.18 2.22 11.71
C THR A 120 -12.00 0.70 11.71
N LEU A 121 -11.40 0.15 12.76
CA LEU A 121 -11.20 -1.28 12.90
C LEU A 121 -12.53 -1.98 13.22
N THR A 122 -12.87 -2.98 12.41
CA THR A 122 -14.04 -3.85 12.60
C THR A 122 -13.68 -5.33 12.74
N ASP A 123 -12.45 -5.68 12.37
CA ASP A 123 -11.96 -7.06 12.43
C ASP A 123 -11.54 -7.38 13.88
N GLU A 124 -12.05 -8.49 14.42
CA GLU A 124 -11.73 -8.97 15.76
C GLU A 124 -10.23 -9.19 15.95
N ALA A 125 -9.52 -9.61 14.91
CA ALA A 125 -8.06 -9.80 14.98
C ALA A 125 -7.32 -8.47 15.21
N LEU A 126 -7.90 -7.34 14.82
CA LEU A 126 -7.30 -6.02 14.94
C LEU A 126 -7.70 -5.29 16.23
N LEU A 127 -8.79 -5.72 16.88
CA LEU A 127 -9.33 -5.10 18.09
C LEU A 127 -8.78 -5.74 19.37
N ASP A 128 -8.64 -4.95 20.44
CA ASP A 128 -8.46 -5.49 21.78
C ASP A 128 -9.87 -5.77 22.37
N PRO A 129 -10.19 -7.02 22.76
CA PRO A 129 -11.51 -7.35 23.28
C PRO A 129 -11.85 -6.67 24.63
N ARG A 130 -10.87 -6.07 25.30
CA ARG A 130 -11.04 -5.37 26.58
C ARG A 130 -11.19 -3.86 26.43
N GLU A 131 -10.98 -3.32 25.23
CA GLU A 131 -10.99 -1.89 24.98
C GLU A 131 -12.00 -1.52 23.90
N SER A 132 -12.59 -0.33 24.03
CA SER A 132 -13.45 0.22 22.98
C SER A 132 -12.61 0.98 21.97
N ASN A 133 -12.85 0.75 20.67
CA ASN A 133 -12.23 1.53 19.60
C ASN A 133 -13.16 2.65 19.15
N PHE A 134 -12.75 3.90 19.36
CA PHE A 134 -13.58 5.07 19.07
C PHE A 134 -13.06 5.84 17.85
N LEU A 135 -14.00 6.32 17.03
CA LEU A 135 -13.75 7.35 16.02
C LEU A 135 -14.52 8.60 16.39
N ALA A 136 -13.84 9.74 16.42
CA ALA A 136 -14.44 11.03 16.69
C ALA A 136 -14.05 12.05 15.62
N CYS A 137 -14.91 13.02 15.39
CA CYS A 137 -14.64 14.21 14.60
C CYS A 137 -14.99 15.41 15.47
N VAL A 138 -14.20 16.48 15.41
CA VAL A 138 -14.47 17.73 16.13
C VAL A 138 -14.68 18.83 15.09
N VAL A 139 -15.80 19.52 15.17
CA VAL A 139 -16.14 20.64 14.29
C VAL A 139 -16.14 21.94 15.09
N PRO A 140 -15.25 22.90 14.78
CA PRO A 140 -15.26 24.20 15.45
C PRO A 140 -16.52 24.99 15.12
N ALA A 141 -17.37 25.27 16.11
CA ALA A 141 -18.62 26.01 15.94
C ALA A 141 -18.70 27.14 16.99
N LYS A 142 -17.95 28.24 16.79
CA LYS A 142 -17.83 29.32 17.79
C LYS A 142 -19.20 29.75 18.36
N PRO A 143 -19.38 29.83 19.70
CA PRO A 143 -18.39 29.64 20.78
C PRO A 143 -18.25 28.20 21.30
N ARG A 144 -18.83 27.20 20.63
CA ARG A 144 -18.86 25.78 21.05
C ARG A 144 -17.97 24.91 20.15
N LEU A 145 -17.76 23.68 20.58
CA LEU A 145 -17.24 22.59 19.75
C LEU A 145 -18.39 21.60 19.54
N GLY A 146 -18.52 21.10 18.31
CA GLY A 146 -19.42 20.01 17.95
C GLY A 146 -18.65 18.72 17.69
#